data_AF-A0A401THY7-F1
#
_entry.id   AF-A0A401THY7-F1
#
_cell.length_a   1.000
_cell.length_b   1.000
_cell.length_c   1.000
_cell.angle_alpha   90.00
_cell.angle_beta   90.00
_cell.angle_gamma   90.00
#
_symmetry.space_group_name_H-M   'P 1'
#
loop_
_entity.id
_entity.type
_entity.pdbx_description
1 polymer ?
#
loop_
_entity_poly.entity_id
_entity_poly.type
_entity_poly.pdbx_seq_one_letter_code
_entity_poly.pdbx_strand_id
1 'polypeptide(L)' 'VRSEKDRFMINLNVKHFLPEELTVKLVDDFVEIHGKHIERQVGKGFSCVQITFQ' A
#
# COMPACT_ATOMS: atom_id res chain seq x y z
N VAL A 1 8.74 -7.69 10.93
CA VAL A 1 8.84 -8.71 9.85
C VAL A 1 8.92 -10.08 10.49
N ARG A 2 8.17 -11.07 10.00
CA ARG A 2 8.35 -12.48 10.39
C ARG A 2 9.02 -13.17 9.20
N SER A 3 10.15 -13.80 9.44
CA SER A 3 10.89 -14.55 8.43
C SER A 3 10.93 -16.01 8.84
N GLU A 4 10.19 -16.85 8.12
CA GLU A 4 10.33 -18.31 8.14
C GLU A 4 11.40 -18.70 7.13
N LYS A 5 12.03 -19.87 7.28
CA LYS A 5 13.19 -20.29 6.46
C LYS A 5 12.95 -20.21 4.94
N ASP A 6 11.69 -20.31 4.52
CA ASP A 6 11.30 -20.34 3.11
C ASP A 6 10.33 -19.22 2.71
N ARG A 7 9.97 -18.32 3.64
CA ARG A 7 8.99 -17.26 3.38
C ARG A 7 9.18 -16.06 4.30
N PHE A 8 9.10 -14.87 3.74
CA PHE A 8 8.92 -13.63 4.51
C PHE A 8 7.47 -13.16 4.39
N MET A 9 6.91 -12.63 5.48
CA MET A 9 5.56 -12.07 5.49
C MET A 9 5.57 -10.64 5.99
N ILE A 10 5.00 -9.74 5.18
CA ILE A 10 4.84 -8.32 5.47
C ILE A 10 3.35 -8.05 5.61
N ASN A 11 2.94 -7.55 6.78
CA ASN A 11 1.56 -7.14 7.03
C ASN A 11 1.48 -5.61 6.97
N LEU A 12 0.71 -5.09 6.02
CA LEU A 12 0.45 -3.65 5.88
C LEU A 12 -0.96 -3.36 6.39
N ASN A 13 -1.09 -2.35 7.27
CA ASN A 13 -2.39 -1.91 7.75
C ASN A 13 -3.04 -1.01 6.70
N VAL A 14 -3.89 -1.60 5.86
CA VAL A 14 -4.56 -0.92 4.73
C VAL A 14 -6.04 -0.63 5.01
N LYS A 15 -6.45 -0.51 6.28
CA LYS A 15 -7.87 -0.32 6.66
C LYS A 15 -8.57 0.90 6.03
N HIS A 16 -7.81 1.90 5.60
CA HIS A 16 -8.32 3.11 4.95
C HIS A 16 -8.31 3.03 3.42
N PHE A 17 -7.81 1.94 2.84
CA PHE A 17 -7.71 1.75 1.40
C PHE A 17 -8.71 0.68 0.95
N LEU A 18 -9.41 0.92 -0.15
CA LEU A 18 -10.19 -0.13 -0.81
C LEU A 18 -9.25 -1.08 -1.58
N PRO A 19 -9.64 -2.35 -1.78
CA PRO A 19 -8.85 -3.29 -2.58
C PRO A 19 -8.55 -2.77 -3.99
N GLU A 20 -9.45 -1.97 -4.56
CA GLU A 20 -9.35 -1.36 -5.89
C GLU A 20 -8.34 -0.19 -5.94
N GLU A 21 -8.02 0.40 -4.79
CA GLU A 21 -7.08 1.52 -4.63
C GLU A 21 -5.65 1.05 -4.35
N LEU A 22 -5.46 -0.27 -4.19
CA LEU A 22 -4.18 -0.92 -3.96
C LEU A 22 -3.73 -1.62 -5.24
N THR A 23 -2.46 -1.48 -5.57
CA THR A 23 -1.82 -2.17 -6.69
C THR A 23 -0.52 -2.76 -6.23
N VAL A 24 -0.34 -4.06 -6.44
CA VAL A 24 0.90 -4.78 -6.13
C VAL A 24 1.56 -5.19 -7.43
N LYS A 25 2.85 -4.90 -7.58
CA LYS A 25 3.65 -5.24 -8.74
C LYS A 25 4.94 -5.91 -8.30
N LEU A 26 5.38 -6.89 -9.06
CA LEU A 26 6.74 -7.42 -8.98
C LEU A 26 7.56 -6.66 -10.03
N VAL A 27 8.59 -5.97 -9.58
CA VAL A 27 9.51 -5.22 -10.44
C VAL A 27 10.90 -5.73 -10.14
N ASP A 28 11.47 -6.47 -11.09
CA ASP A 28 12.74 -7.17 -10.95
C ASP A 28 12.77 -8.06 -9.68
N ASP A 29 13.60 -7.71 -8.70
CA ASP A 29 13.77 -8.42 -7.44
C ASP A 29 12.98 -7.80 -6.28
N PHE A 30 12.14 -6.78 -6.56
CA PHE A 30 11.40 -6.02 -5.54
C PHE A 30 9.88 -6.19 -5.67
N VAL A 31 9.20 -6.09 -4.53
CA VAL A 31 7.73 -6.06 -4.46
C VAL A 31 7.30 -4.62 -4.27
N GLU A 32 6.76 -4.02 -5.32
CA GLU A 32 6.27 -2.65 -5.31
C GLU A 32 4.78 -2.62 -4.97
N ILE A 33 4.43 -1.96 -3.87
CA ILE A 33 3.05 -1.80 -3.43
C ILE A 33 2.68 -0.33 -3.53
N HIS A 34 1.70 -0.01 -4.37
CA HIS A 34 1.11 1.31 -4.53
C HIS A 34 -0.26 1.34 -3.87
N GLY A 35 -0.47 2.27 -2.95
CA GLY A 35 -1.81 2.63 -2.47
C GLY A 35 -2.12 4.05 -2.89
N LYS A 36 -3.24 4.27 -3.58
CA LYS A 36 -3.74 5.59 -3.94
C LYS A 36 -5.13 5.77 -3.33
N HIS A 37 -5.18 6.39 -2.15
CA HIS A 37 -6.45 6.75 -1.52
C HIS A 37 -6.64 8.27 -1.54
N ILE A 38 -7.85 8.69 -1.93
CA ILE A 38 -8.27 10.09 -1.89
C ILE A 38 -9.19 10.27 -0.70
N GLU A 39 -8.62 10.71 0.43
CA GLU A 39 -9.41 11.08 1.60
C GLU A 39 -10.22 12.34 1.24
N ARG A 40 -11.54 12.20 1.14
CA ARG A 40 -12.44 13.33 0.93
C ARG A 40 -12.69 14.01 2.27
N GLN A 41 -11.84 14.97 2.65
CA GLN A 41 -12.15 15.81 3.80
C GLN A 41 -13.32 16.74 3.47
N VAL A 42 -14.33 16.72 4.34
CA VAL A 42 -15.47 17.63 4.27
C VAL A 42 -14.96 19.03 4.59
N GLY A 43 -14.76 19.86 3.55
CA GLY A 43 -14.85 21.30 3.71
C GLY A 43 -13.67 22.19 3.33
N LYS A 44 -12.59 21.71 2.66
CA LYS A 44 -11.64 22.50 1.81
C LYS A 44 -10.26 21.81 1.57
N GLY A 45 -10.21 20.56 1.11
CA GLY A 45 -8.95 19.98 0.65
C GLY A 45 -9.05 18.51 0.25
N PHE A 46 -8.40 18.14 -0.84
CA PHE A 46 -8.18 16.74 -1.22
C PHE A 46 -6.78 16.34 -0.76
N SER A 47 -6.68 15.31 0.07
CA SER A 47 -5.40 14.72 0.45
C SER A 47 -5.24 13.40 -0.29
N CYS A 48 -4.27 13.33 -1.21
CA CYS A 48 -3.86 12.09 -1.86
C CYS A 48 -2.70 11.49 -1.07
N VAL A 49 -2.91 10.33 -0.46
CA VAL A 49 -1.85 9.58 0.22
C VAL A 49 -1.31 8.55 -0.77
N GLN A 50 -0.04 8.70 -1.15
CA GLN A 50 0.70 7.73 -1.96
C GLN A 50 1.73 7.05 -1.07
N ILE A 51 1.67 5.73 -0.98
CA ILE A 51 2.67 4.91 -0.27
C ILE A 51 3.32 4.02 -1.31
N THR A 52 4.66 4.03 -1.33
CA THR A 52 5.49 3.18 -2.19
C THR A 52 6.43 2.39 -1.28
N PHE A 53 6.33 1.07 -1.34
CA PHE A 53 7.31 0.17 -0.74
C PHE A 53 8.21 -0.37 -1.85
N GLN A 54 9.53 -0.36 -1.62
CA GLN A 54 10.56 -0.95 -2.47
C GLN A 54 11.28 -2.03 -1.65
#